data_AF-A0A926UUD8-F1
#
_entry.id   AF-A0A926UUD8-F1
#
_cell.length_a   1.000
_cell.length_b   1.000
_cell.length_c   1.000
_cell.angle_alpha   90.00
_cell.angle_beta   90.00
_cell.angle_gamma   90.00
#
_symmetry.space_group_name_H-M   'P 1'
#
loop_
_entity.id
_entity.type
_entity.pdbx_description
1 polymer ?
#
loop_
_entity_poly.entity_id
_entity_poly.type
_entity_poly.pdbx_seq_one_letter_code
_entity_poly.pdbx_strand_id
1 'polypeptide(L)'
;MSNLFQIIEVPEDAAESEEAMGSKFKFWFNHRDLGKCLFKQVRPNTGEDWSEKVASELAELLGLPHASYELATWQNRNGVIATNFLSKDTALIHGNDILAGIVSSYPRDG
;
A
#
# COMPACT_ATOMS: atom_id res chain seq x y z
N MET A 1 -13.69 -7.59 -23.80
CA MET A 1 -12.69 -8.19 -22.89
C MET A 1 -12.78 -7.40 -21.60
N SER A 2 -13.02 -8.06 -20.46
CA SER A 2 -12.92 -7.39 -19.16
C SER A 2 -11.46 -7.00 -18.94
N ASN A 3 -11.20 -5.76 -18.55
CA ASN A 3 -9.87 -5.32 -18.19
C ASN A 3 -9.58 -5.83 -16.77
N LEU A 4 -8.85 -6.95 -16.65
CA LEU A 4 -8.62 -7.64 -15.38
C LEU A 4 -7.73 -6.83 -14.43
N PHE A 5 -6.88 -5.93 -14.96
CA PHE A 5 -5.94 -5.13 -14.18
C PHE A 5 -5.99 -3.68 -14.65
N GLN A 6 -6.96 -2.93 -14.12
CA GLN A 6 -7.07 -1.51 -14.40
C GLN A 6 -5.87 -0.76 -13.82
N ILE A 7 -5.37 0.23 -14.58
CA ILE A 7 -4.41 1.21 -14.08
C ILE A 7 -5.19 2.46 -13.71
N ILE A 8 -5.14 2.85 -12.44
CA ILE A 8 -5.84 4.02 -11.90
C ILE A 8 -4.92 5.24 -11.99
N GLU A 9 -5.38 6.29 -12.65
CA GLU A 9 -4.69 7.58 -12.64
C GLU A 9 -5.05 8.34 -11.35
N VAL A 10 -4.05 8.61 -10.53
CA VAL A 10 -4.17 9.42 -9.30
C VAL A 10 -4.03 10.90 -9.69
N PRO A 11 -4.99 11.76 -9.31
CA PRO A 11 -4.90 13.19 -9.59
C PRO A 11 -3.62 13.81 -9.01
N GLU A 12 -3.05 14.77 -9.73
CA GLU A 12 -1.77 15.39 -9.33
C GLU A 12 -1.84 16.07 -7.96
N ASP A 13 -3.00 16.62 -7.61
CA ASP A 13 -3.30 17.33 -6.38
C ASP A 13 -3.97 16.45 -5.30
N ALA A 14 -4.03 15.13 -5.49
CA ALA A 14 -4.72 14.22 -4.58
C ALA A 14 -4.02 14.03 -3.23
N ALA A 15 -2.73 14.34 -3.10
CA ALA A 15 -1.97 14.05 -1.89
C ALA A 15 -2.48 14.86 -0.68
N GLU A 16 -2.97 14.17 0.35
CA GLU A 16 -3.51 14.78 1.58
C GLU A 16 -2.52 14.76 2.74
N SER A 17 -1.73 13.68 2.85
CA SER A 17 -0.73 13.54 3.90
C SER A 17 0.37 12.56 3.50
N GLU A 18 1.59 12.80 3.99
CA GLU A 18 2.72 11.89 3.82
C GLU A 18 2.64 10.73 4.81
N GLU A 19 3.13 9.56 4.38
CA GLU A 19 3.29 8.40 5.24
C GLU A 19 4.81 8.17 5.43
N ALA A 20 5.35 8.48 6.61
CA ALA A 20 6.81 8.54 6.82
C ALA A 20 7.51 7.18 6.90
N MET A 21 6.77 6.07 6.96
CA MET A 21 7.36 4.76 7.24
C MET A 21 7.97 4.08 6.01
N GLY A 22 9.24 3.70 6.05
CA GLY A 22 9.90 3.01 4.93
C GLY A 22 10.51 3.96 3.90
N SER A 23 11.20 3.42 2.90
CA SER A 23 12.09 4.21 2.02
C SER A 23 11.48 4.66 0.70
N LYS A 24 10.24 4.25 0.39
CA LYS A 24 9.56 4.62 -0.86
C LYS A 24 8.75 5.89 -0.66
N PHE A 25 8.69 6.73 -1.70
CA PHE A 25 7.77 7.86 -1.72
C PHE A 25 6.33 7.34 -1.72
N LYS A 26 5.52 7.87 -0.80
CA LYS A 26 4.12 7.47 -0.64
C LYS A 26 3.31 8.55 0.06
N PHE A 27 2.03 8.62 -0.26
CA PHE A 27 1.09 9.58 0.32
C PHE A 27 -0.32 8.99 0.40
N TRP A 28 -1.06 9.44 1.41
CA TRP A 28 -2.47 9.15 1.53
C TRP A 28 -3.31 10.13 0.72
N PHE A 29 -4.42 9.63 0.17
CA PHE A 29 -5.42 10.42 -0.53
C PHE A 29 -6.80 9.76 -0.41
N ASN A 30 -7.88 10.51 -0.69
CA ASN A 30 -9.22 9.93 -0.82
C ASN A 30 -9.57 9.67 -2.29
N HIS A 31 -9.74 8.39 -2.63
CA HIS A 31 -10.29 7.97 -3.92
C HIS A 31 -11.83 8.00 -3.86
N ARG A 32 -12.48 8.47 -4.93
CA ARG A 32 -13.95 8.63 -4.99
C ARG A 32 -14.71 7.35 -4.64
N ASP A 33 -14.25 6.21 -5.19
CA ASP A 33 -14.96 4.93 -5.07
C ASP A 33 -14.33 3.96 -4.08
N LEU A 34 -13.05 4.15 -3.73
CA LEU A 34 -12.27 3.23 -2.88
C LEU A 34 -12.04 3.80 -1.48
N GLY A 35 -12.43 5.06 -1.24
CA GLY A 35 -12.18 5.75 0.01
C GLY A 35 -10.71 6.06 0.23
N LYS A 36 -10.27 6.05 1.50
CA LYS A 36 -8.90 6.38 1.88
C LYS A 36 -7.90 5.35 1.33
N CYS A 37 -6.90 5.83 0.61
CA CYS A 37 -5.97 5.04 -0.16
C CYS A 37 -4.53 5.53 0.05
N LEU A 38 -3.56 4.62 0.00
CA LEU A 38 -2.13 4.92 0.04
C LEU A 38 -1.53 4.69 -1.34
N PHE A 39 -1.09 5.76 -2.00
CA PHE A 39 -0.26 5.64 -3.19
C PHE A 39 1.17 5.30 -2.79
N LYS A 40 1.78 4.32 -3.45
CA LYS A 40 3.19 3.93 -3.27
C LYS A 40 3.90 4.03 -4.61
N GLN A 41 4.82 4.98 -4.75
CA GLN A 41 5.63 5.08 -5.97
C GLN A 41 6.61 3.91 -6.04
N VAL A 42 6.72 3.28 -7.21
CA VAL A 42 7.71 2.23 -7.44
C VAL A 42 9.00 2.79 -8.00
N ARG A 43 10.08 2.04 -7.78
CA ARG A 43 11.37 2.33 -8.42
C ARG A 43 11.29 1.91 -9.90
N PRO A 44 11.85 2.69 -10.84
CA PRO A 44 11.87 2.31 -12.24
C PRO A 44 12.56 0.94 -12.43
N ASN A 45 12.01 0.10 -13.31
CA ASN A 45 12.57 -1.18 -13.73
C ASN A 45 12.78 -2.24 -12.62
N THR A 46 12.06 -2.16 -11.51
CA THR A 46 12.14 -3.18 -10.43
C THR A 46 11.00 -4.19 -10.47
N GLY A 47 9.87 -3.84 -11.09
CA GLY A 47 8.66 -4.66 -11.09
C GLY A 47 7.91 -4.71 -9.76
N GLU A 48 8.17 -3.74 -8.88
CA GLU A 48 7.49 -3.62 -7.59
C GLU A 48 5.98 -3.40 -7.74
N ASP A 49 5.50 -2.85 -8.86
CA ASP A 49 4.08 -2.57 -9.10
C ASP A 49 3.29 -3.85 -9.39
N TRP A 50 3.69 -4.59 -10.42
CA TRP A 50 3.00 -5.82 -10.79
C TRP A 50 3.21 -6.92 -9.76
N SER A 51 4.34 -6.96 -9.04
CA SER A 51 4.55 -7.98 -8.00
C SER A 51 3.60 -7.81 -6.82
N GLU A 52 3.36 -6.57 -6.36
CA GLU A 52 2.37 -6.28 -5.31
C GLU A 52 0.94 -6.64 -5.77
N LYS A 53 0.56 -6.26 -7.00
CA LYS A 53 -0.76 -6.61 -7.56
C LYS A 53 -0.93 -8.13 -7.65
N VAL A 54 0.03 -8.84 -8.22
CA VAL A 54 -0.02 -10.31 -8.34
C VAL A 54 -0.09 -11.00 -6.97
N ALA A 55 0.67 -10.52 -5.98
CA ALA A 55 0.62 -11.06 -4.63
C ALA A 55 -0.76 -10.84 -3.97
N SER A 56 -1.37 -9.67 -4.17
CA SER A 56 -2.74 -9.37 -3.70
C SER A 56 -3.76 -10.32 -4.33
N GLU A 57 -3.74 -10.48 -5.66
CA GLU A 57 -4.67 -11.37 -6.37
C GLU A 57 -4.49 -12.83 -5.98
N LEU A 58 -3.23 -13.27 -5.77
CA LEU A 58 -2.96 -14.62 -5.30
C LEU A 58 -3.50 -14.82 -3.88
N ALA A 59 -3.34 -13.83 -2.99
CA ALA A 59 -3.87 -13.91 -1.63
C ALA A 59 -5.41 -14.00 -1.62
N GLU A 60 -6.09 -13.26 -2.49
CA GLU A 60 -7.54 -13.36 -2.70
C GLU A 60 -7.94 -14.77 -3.15
N LEU A 61 -7.27 -15.34 -4.16
CA LEU A 61 -7.54 -16.70 -4.63
C LEU A 61 -7.31 -17.78 -3.56
N LEU A 62 -6.39 -17.52 -2.63
CA LEU A 62 -6.12 -18.39 -1.48
C LEU A 62 -7.07 -18.17 -0.29
N GLY A 63 -7.94 -17.15 -0.34
CA GLY A 63 -8.82 -16.78 0.76
C GLY A 63 -8.10 -16.22 1.98
N LEU A 64 -6.92 -15.61 1.78
CA LEU A 64 -6.13 -15.01 2.85
C LEU A 64 -6.54 -13.56 3.10
N PRO A 65 -6.69 -13.12 4.36
CA PRO A 65 -6.84 -11.70 4.67
C PRO A 65 -5.62 -10.93 4.18
N HIS A 66 -5.86 -9.94 3.33
CA HIS A 66 -4.81 -9.11 2.75
C HIS A 66 -5.33 -7.71 2.45
N ALA A 67 -4.41 -6.77 2.23
CA ALA A 67 -4.77 -5.43 1.75
C ALA A 67 -4.96 -5.49 0.24
N SER A 68 -6.01 -4.85 -0.30
CA SER A 68 -6.24 -4.80 -1.74
C SER A 68 -5.29 -3.79 -2.42
N TYR A 69 -4.73 -4.20 -3.54
CA TYR A 69 -3.84 -3.38 -4.37
C TYR A 69 -4.37 -3.19 -5.77
N GLU A 70 -4.24 -1.98 -6.31
CA GLU A 70 -4.48 -1.67 -7.73
C GLU A 70 -3.25 -1.01 -8.36
N LEU A 71 -3.03 -1.26 -9.65
CA LEU A 71 -1.98 -0.57 -10.41
C LEU A 71 -2.35 0.91 -10.56
N ALA A 72 -1.36 1.80 -10.52
CA ALA A 72 -1.63 3.22 -10.58
C ALA A 72 -0.51 4.05 -11.23
N THR A 73 -0.89 5.25 -11.67
CA THR A 73 0.03 6.29 -12.12
C THR A 73 -0.25 7.61 -11.39
N TRP A 74 0.80 8.37 -11.10
CA TRP A 74 0.70 9.74 -10.56
C TRP A 74 1.79 10.61 -11.18
N GLN A 75 1.43 11.71 -11.84
CA GLN A 75 2.38 12.58 -12.55
C GLN A 75 3.34 11.79 -13.48
N ASN A 76 2.80 10.85 -14.27
CA ASN A 76 3.56 9.92 -15.13
C ASN A 76 4.55 8.99 -14.39
N ARG A 77 4.43 8.85 -13.07
CA ARG A 77 5.21 7.90 -12.26
C ARG A 77 4.36 6.69 -11.95
N ASN A 78 4.92 5.51 -12.19
CA ASN A 78 4.25 4.26 -11.84
C ASN A 78 4.21 4.06 -10.33
N GLY A 79 3.16 3.39 -9.88
CA GLY A 79 2.97 3.00 -8.50
C GLY A 79 1.85 1.99 -8.34
N VAL A 80 1.47 1.80 -7.08
CA VAL A 80 0.28 1.06 -6.70
C VAL A 80 -0.53 1.87 -5.70
N ILE A 81 -1.83 1.63 -5.67
CA ILE A 81 -2.72 2.12 -4.62
C ILE A 81 -3.06 0.94 -3.71
N ALA A 82 -2.90 1.14 -2.40
CA ALA A 82 -3.40 0.22 -1.39
C ALA A 82 -4.61 0.84 -0.68
N THR A 83 -5.73 0.14 -0.62
CA THR A 83 -6.93 0.62 0.10
C THR A 83 -6.73 0.52 1.60
N ASN A 84 -7.11 1.56 2.35
CA ASN A 84 -7.12 1.48 3.80
C ASN A 84 -8.18 0.48 4.28
N PHE A 85 -7.74 -0.58 4.95
CA PHE A 85 -8.61 -1.59 5.54
C PHE A 85 -8.86 -1.37 7.04
N LEU A 86 -8.24 -0.35 7.66
CA LEU A 86 -8.46 -0.04 9.07
C LEU A 86 -9.83 0.62 9.28
N SER A 87 -10.54 0.16 10.31
CA SER A 87 -11.72 0.85 10.83
C SER A 87 -11.33 2.09 11.62
N LYS A 88 -12.27 3.02 11.82
CA LYS A 88 -12.02 4.32 12.48
C LYS A 88 -11.45 4.18 13.90
N ASP A 89 -11.80 3.09 14.59
CA ASP A 89 -11.44 2.87 15.99
C ASP A 89 -10.27 1.89 16.15
N THR A 90 -9.54 1.61 15.07
CA THR A 90 -8.40 0.69 15.07
C THR A 90 -7.12 1.38 14.64
N ALA A 91 -6.01 0.98 15.26
CA ALA A 91 -4.67 1.38 14.86
C ALA A 91 -3.88 0.15 14.37
N LEU A 92 -3.00 0.36 13.38
CA LEU A 92 -2.02 -0.62 12.97
C LEU A 92 -0.81 -0.52 13.92
N ILE A 93 -0.46 -1.63 14.57
CA ILE A 93 0.78 -1.77 15.33
C ILE A 93 1.64 -2.80 14.58
N HIS A 94 2.91 -2.49 14.32
CA HIS A 94 3.77 -3.41 13.61
C HIS A 94 4.16 -4.59 14.48
N GLY A 95 4.31 -5.77 13.86
CA GLY A 95 4.82 -6.95 14.55
C GLY A 95 6.18 -6.69 15.21
N ASN A 96 7.03 -5.88 14.58
CA ASN A 96 8.33 -5.49 15.12
C ASN A 96 8.20 -4.72 16.44
N ASP A 97 7.23 -3.80 16.53
CA ASP A 97 6.97 -3.01 17.75
C ASP A 97 6.48 -3.92 18.88
N ILE A 98 5.59 -4.86 18.56
CA ILE A 98 5.09 -5.86 19.50
C ILE A 98 6.25 -6.73 20.00
N LEU A 99 7.08 -7.24 19.10
CA LEU A 99 8.22 -8.11 19.45
C LEU A 99 9.27 -7.37 20.27
N ALA A 100 9.58 -6.12 19.94
CA ALA A 100 10.49 -5.28 20.70
C ALA A 100 10.03 -5.06 22.16
N GLY A 101 8.72 -5.05 22.39
CA GLY A 101 8.11 -4.93 23.72
C GLY A 101 8.08 -6.24 24.52
N ILE A 102 8.01 -7.40 23.86
CA ILE A 102 7.79 -8.70 24.52
C ILE A 102 9.09 -9.52 24.63
N VAL A 103 9.93 -9.51 23.60
CA VAL A 103 11.13 -10.35 23.51
C VAL A 103 12.34 -9.49 23.88
N SER A 104 12.93 -9.77 25.04
CA SER A 104 14.03 -8.97 25.62
C SER A 104 15.28 -8.90 24.74
N SER A 105 15.53 -9.96 23.94
CA SER A 105 16.64 -10.05 23.00
C SER A 105 16.30 -9.61 21.57
N TYR A 106 15.09 -9.11 21.33
CA TYR A 106 14.70 -8.66 19.99
C TYR A 106 15.53 -7.43 19.59
N PRO A 107 16.07 -7.39 18.36
CA PRO A 107 16.76 -6.20 17.87
C PRO A 107 15.83 -4.99 17.98
N ARG A 108 16.25 -3.99 18.75
CA ARG A 108 15.62 -2.68 18.76
C ARG A 108 16.51 -1.81 17.90
N ASP A 109 16.00 -1.37 16.77
CA ASP A 109 16.74 -0.47 15.90
C ASP A 109 17.16 0.77 16.73
N GLY A 110 18.44 1.09 16.65
CA GLY A 110 19.07 2.29 17.19
C GLY A 110 19.61 3.15 16.06
#